data_AF-A0AAV7UKS9-F1
#
_entry.id   AF-A0AAV7UKS9-F1
#
_cell.length_a   1.000
_cell.length_b   1.000
_cell.length_c   1.000
_cell.angle_alpha   90.00
_cell.angle_beta   90.00
_cell.angle_gamma   90.00
#
_symmetry.space_group_name_H-M   'P 1'
#
loop_
_entity.id
_entity.type
_entity.pdbx_description
1 polymer ?
#
loop_
_entity_poly.entity_id
_entity_poly.type
_entity_poly.pdbx_seq_one_letter_code
_entity_poly.pdbx_strand_id
1 'polypeptide(L)'
;MNASSAPDIAAAIPKGYKISKKDRTNQVGGGIAIVFKDSISVTTSTEDTPLAAEHLHFQIRTDPRTTLRGSLIYRPPGPRAPFSDAIADFISPHALASPDYILLGDLNFHLEQNNDPNTTTLLDNLANLGLKQLVNTATHIAGHTLDPIFSASKHVFFSHTSTLHWTDHSCVHFTFRRETRHLRTQPIPRRQWNKIPEEQLFSALAANQPTLTTDPNDAALSLTNWISNCADNLAPPKRTHRQTNTKKPLWFSDTLKESKKTCCALEKAWRKDHTADNMTALKNATREHHRLIRAAKKNFFTDRLDKNSHNSRELFSIVKEFSNPNANANAVTPSQDLCESLATFFHRKISDLHDSFGHQTQHNTTEPAPPAITLNNWTHINTEETKSIMNSIHSGAPSDPCPHFIFNKADYIIARTSRPSSTLLFFCYLPRMLETRRSQRPTKETYC
;
A
#
# COMPACT_ATOMS: atom_id res chain seq x y z
N MET A 1 -33.58 -26.57 -6.75
CA MET A 1 -32.70 -27.63 -6.22
C MET A 1 -31.35 -27.53 -6.90
N ASN A 2 -30.29 -27.49 -6.08
CA ASN A 2 -28.85 -27.62 -6.34
C ASN A 2 -28.17 -26.60 -7.27
N ALA A 3 -27.82 -25.45 -6.69
CA ALA A 3 -26.64 -24.71 -7.10
C ALA A 3 -25.40 -25.61 -6.89
N SER A 4 -24.78 -25.96 -8.02
CA SER A 4 -23.55 -26.73 -8.19
C SER A 4 -22.53 -26.57 -7.05
N SER A 5 -22.31 -27.65 -6.30
CA SER A 5 -21.24 -27.84 -5.33
C SER A 5 -19.87 -28.11 -5.99
N ALA A 6 -19.51 -27.31 -6.99
CA ALA A 6 -18.16 -27.38 -7.56
C ALA A 6 -17.19 -26.74 -6.56
N PRO A 7 -16.02 -27.35 -6.28
CA PRO A 7 -15.02 -26.74 -5.42
C PRO A 7 -14.57 -25.41 -6.02
N ASP A 8 -14.82 -24.31 -5.31
CA ASP A 8 -14.38 -22.99 -5.74
C ASP A 8 -12.86 -22.90 -5.60
N ILE A 9 -12.16 -22.70 -6.72
CA ILE A 9 -10.71 -22.48 -6.72
C ILE A 9 -10.31 -21.32 -5.81
N ALA A 10 -11.20 -20.34 -5.57
CA ALA A 10 -10.97 -19.26 -4.63
C ALA A 10 -10.78 -19.77 -3.18
N ALA A 11 -11.43 -20.87 -2.80
CA ALA A 11 -11.28 -21.50 -1.49
C ALA A 11 -9.94 -22.23 -1.31
N ALA A 12 -9.26 -22.57 -2.42
CA ALA A 12 -7.96 -23.23 -2.42
C ALA A 12 -6.76 -22.26 -2.47
N ILE A 13 -7.01 -20.94 -2.53
CA ILE A 13 -5.92 -19.95 -2.67
C ILE A 13 -5.10 -19.83 -1.38
N PRO A 14 -3.76 -19.94 -1.44
CA PRO A 14 -2.90 -19.78 -0.27
C PRO A 14 -3.03 -18.39 0.38
N LYS A 15 -2.83 -18.30 1.69
CA LYS A 15 -2.79 -17.00 2.40
C LYS A 15 -1.71 -16.09 1.81
N GLY A 16 -2.07 -14.83 1.57
CA GLY A 16 -1.19 -13.83 0.94
C GLY A 16 -1.33 -13.75 -0.57
N TYR A 17 -2.33 -14.43 -1.15
CA TYR A 17 -2.68 -14.36 -2.56
C TYR A 17 -4.13 -13.94 -2.74
N LYS A 18 -4.41 -13.37 -3.90
CA LYS A 18 -5.73 -12.99 -4.42
C LYS A 18 -5.95 -13.70 -5.75
N ILE A 19 -7.21 -13.83 -6.13
CA ILE A 19 -7.64 -14.43 -7.39
C ILE A 19 -8.59 -13.47 -8.11
N SER A 20 -8.44 -13.38 -9.43
CA SER A 20 -9.45 -12.87 -10.35
C SER A 20 -9.79 -13.98 -11.34
N LYS A 21 -11.06 -14.31 -11.52
CA LYS A 21 -11.50 -15.45 -12.33
C LYS A 21 -12.70 -15.11 -13.21
N LYS A 22 -12.80 -15.80 -14.35
CA LYS A 22 -13.94 -15.81 -15.26
C LYS A 22 -14.37 -17.27 -15.43
N ASP A 23 -15.43 -17.66 -14.74
CA ASP A 23 -16.02 -18.99 -14.86
C ASP A 23 -16.86 -19.10 -16.16
N ARG A 24 -16.97 -20.30 -16.75
CA ARG A 24 -17.82 -20.51 -17.92
C ARG A 24 -19.30 -20.35 -17.57
N THR A 25 -20.04 -19.63 -18.41
CA THR A 25 -21.50 -19.61 -18.36
C THR A 25 -22.05 -20.89 -19.01
N ASN A 26 -23.06 -21.50 -18.39
CA ASN A 26 -23.81 -22.67 -18.90
C ASN A 26 -23.05 -24.02 -19.00
N GLN A 27 -21.91 -24.17 -18.33
CA GLN A 27 -21.22 -25.46 -18.18
C GLN A 27 -20.83 -25.73 -16.72
N VAL A 28 -20.76 -27.00 -16.33
CA VAL A 28 -20.22 -27.41 -15.02
C VAL A 28 -18.70 -27.44 -15.12
N GLY A 29 -18.04 -26.43 -14.56
CA GLY A 29 -16.58 -26.33 -14.50
C GLY A 29 -15.94 -25.63 -15.71
N GLY A 30 -14.63 -25.41 -15.59
CA GLY A 30 -13.84 -24.66 -16.58
C GLY A 30 -13.83 -23.15 -16.35
N GLY A 31 -13.10 -22.44 -17.21
CA GLY A 31 -12.85 -21.01 -17.09
C GLY A 31 -11.37 -20.71 -16.88
N ILE A 32 -11.08 -19.44 -16.68
CA ILE A 32 -9.71 -18.92 -16.55
C ILE A 32 -9.56 -18.11 -15.27
N ALA A 33 -8.37 -18.12 -14.70
CA ALA A 33 -8.08 -17.39 -13.48
C ALA A 33 -6.65 -16.85 -13.46
N ILE A 34 -6.48 -15.72 -12.79
CA ILE A 34 -5.21 -15.09 -12.48
C ILE A 34 -5.05 -15.09 -10.98
N VAL A 35 -4.00 -15.74 -10.49
CA VAL A 35 -3.65 -15.81 -9.06
C VAL A 35 -2.39 -15.00 -8.81
N PHE A 36 -2.45 -14.06 -7.87
CA PHE A 36 -1.36 -13.10 -7.63
C PHE A 36 -1.17 -12.80 -6.15
N LYS A 37 0.04 -12.40 -5.74
CA LYS A 37 0.32 -12.01 -4.35
C LYS A 37 -0.44 -10.74 -3.97
N ASP A 38 -0.89 -10.67 -2.74
CA ASP A 38 -1.61 -9.51 -2.18
C ASP A 38 -0.81 -8.19 -2.27
N SER A 39 0.52 -8.28 -2.27
CA SER A 39 1.45 -7.16 -2.42
C SER A 39 1.54 -6.60 -3.85
N ILE A 40 0.93 -7.27 -4.84
CA ILE A 40 0.99 -6.88 -6.25
C ILE A 40 -0.34 -6.23 -6.63
N SER A 41 -0.27 -5.04 -7.23
CA SER A 41 -1.44 -4.36 -7.77
C SER A 41 -1.79 -4.97 -9.12
N VAL A 42 -2.87 -5.74 -9.17
CA VAL A 42 -3.42 -6.32 -10.40
C VAL A 42 -4.85 -5.82 -10.58
N THR A 43 -5.16 -5.32 -11.77
CA THR A 43 -6.52 -5.01 -12.21
C THR A 43 -6.86 -5.90 -13.40
N THR A 44 -8.08 -6.43 -13.44
CA THR A 44 -8.56 -7.31 -14.50
C THR A 44 -9.85 -6.79 -15.09
N SER A 45 -10.06 -7.00 -16.38
CA SER A 45 -11.29 -6.67 -17.09
C SER A 45 -11.67 -7.78 -18.07
N THR A 46 -12.95 -7.81 -18.41
CA THR A 46 -13.53 -8.69 -19.42
C THR A 46 -14.23 -7.85 -20.47
N GLU A 47 -14.32 -8.36 -21.68
CA GLU A 47 -15.05 -7.72 -22.78
C GLU A 47 -16.16 -8.67 -23.27
N ASP A 48 -17.28 -8.09 -23.67
CA ASP A 48 -18.31 -8.83 -24.40
C ASP A 48 -17.90 -8.84 -25.86
N THR A 49 -17.34 -9.98 -26.31
CA THR A 49 -16.78 -10.16 -27.64
C THR A 49 -17.33 -11.44 -28.28
N PRO A 50 -17.52 -11.46 -29.62
CA PRO A 50 -17.86 -12.67 -30.35
C PRO A 50 -16.67 -13.64 -30.48
N LEU A 51 -15.49 -13.31 -29.94
CA LEU A 51 -14.35 -14.21 -29.93
C LEU A 51 -14.73 -15.50 -29.19
N ALA A 52 -14.67 -16.64 -29.90
CA ALA A 52 -14.98 -17.97 -29.37
C ALA A 52 -13.87 -18.50 -28.44
N ALA A 53 -13.54 -17.73 -27.40
CA ALA A 53 -12.53 -18.04 -26.40
C ALA A 53 -12.83 -17.32 -25.07
N GLU A 54 -12.52 -18.00 -23.97
CA GLU A 54 -12.45 -17.39 -22.66
C GLU A 54 -11.25 -16.47 -22.57
N HIS A 55 -11.46 -15.25 -22.09
CA HIS A 55 -10.41 -14.25 -22.03
C HIS A 55 -10.54 -13.35 -20.80
N LEU A 56 -9.40 -12.90 -20.29
CA LEU A 56 -9.25 -11.92 -19.23
C LEU A 56 -8.12 -10.97 -19.62
N HIS A 57 -8.42 -9.68 -19.70
CA HIS A 57 -7.37 -8.68 -19.75
C HIS A 57 -6.89 -8.39 -18.34
N PHE A 58 -5.60 -8.16 -18.20
CA PHE A 58 -4.98 -7.84 -16.93
C PHE A 58 -3.95 -6.74 -17.07
N GLN A 59 -3.80 -5.98 -15.99
CA GLN A 59 -2.77 -4.98 -15.84
C GLN A 59 -2.08 -5.17 -14.49
N ILE A 60 -0.78 -5.45 -14.53
CA ILE A 60 0.09 -5.63 -13.37
C ILE A 60 0.91 -4.37 -13.20
N ARG A 61 0.75 -3.68 -12.06
CA ARG A 61 1.50 -2.49 -11.72
C ARG A 61 2.49 -2.80 -10.60
N THR A 62 3.79 -2.71 -10.89
CA THR A 62 4.85 -2.93 -9.90
C THR A 62 5.29 -1.62 -9.23
N ASP A 63 5.20 -0.50 -9.95
CA ASP A 63 5.41 0.86 -9.45
C ASP A 63 4.57 1.88 -10.27
N PRO A 64 4.50 3.17 -9.92
CA PRO A 64 3.68 4.15 -10.66
C PRO A 64 3.99 4.30 -12.16
N ARG A 65 5.17 3.90 -12.63
CA ARG A 65 5.64 4.03 -14.02
C ARG A 65 5.80 2.70 -14.74
N THR A 66 5.82 1.58 -14.01
CA THR A 66 5.98 0.24 -14.56
C THR A 66 4.67 -0.52 -14.54
N THR A 67 4.16 -0.79 -15.73
CA THR A 67 2.91 -1.50 -15.95
C THR A 67 3.12 -2.55 -17.04
N LEU A 68 2.80 -3.81 -16.74
CA LEU A 68 2.65 -4.87 -17.72
C LEU A 68 1.16 -5.07 -18.00
N ARG A 69 0.76 -4.96 -19.26
CA ARG A 69 -0.60 -5.31 -19.70
C ARG A 69 -0.58 -6.65 -20.38
N GLY A 70 -1.67 -7.39 -20.31
CA GLY A 70 -1.79 -8.60 -21.08
C GLY A 70 -3.19 -9.16 -21.20
N SER A 71 -3.31 -10.16 -22.06
CA SER A 71 -4.52 -10.94 -22.25
C SER A 71 -4.21 -12.40 -21.96
N LEU A 72 -4.95 -12.97 -21.02
CA LEU A 72 -5.01 -14.40 -20.78
C LEU A 72 -6.15 -14.95 -21.64
N ILE A 73 -5.84 -15.86 -22.58
CA ILE A 73 -6.81 -16.48 -23.46
C ILE A 73 -6.77 -18.00 -23.27
N TYR A 74 -7.93 -18.61 -23.09
CA TYR A 74 -8.13 -20.04 -23.27
C TYR A 74 -9.10 -20.20 -24.43
N ARG A 75 -8.68 -20.87 -25.50
CA ARG A 75 -9.52 -21.16 -26.66
C ARG A 75 -9.86 -22.65 -26.65
N PRO A 76 -11.14 -23.04 -26.54
CA PRO A 76 -11.53 -24.44 -26.61
C PRO A 76 -11.16 -25.08 -27.96
N PRO A 77 -10.99 -26.41 -28.02
CA PRO A 77 -10.87 -27.13 -29.29
C PRO A 77 -12.09 -26.86 -30.18
N GLY A 78 -11.86 -26.51 -31.45
CA GLY A 78 -12.93 -26.13 -32.38
C GLY A 78 -12.42 -25.60 -33.73
N PRO A 79 -13.27 -24.91 -34.52
CA PRO A 79 -12.89 -24.31 -35.80
C PRO A 79 -11.76 -23.28 -35.63
N ARG A 80 -10.67 -23.44 -36.40
CA ARG A 80 -9.44 -22.62 -36.26
C ARG A 80 -9.46 -21.34 -37.10
N ALA A 81 -9.94 -21.40 -38.34
CA ALA A 81 -9.93 -20.26 -39.26
C ALA A 81 -10.58 -18.98 -38.70
N PRO A 82 -11.83 -19.00 -38.16
CA PRO A 82 -12.46 -17.78 -37.66
C PRO A 82 -11.72 -17.15 -36.48
N PHE A 83 -11.00 -17.96 -35.70
CA PHE A 83 -10.24 -17.50 -34.55
C PHE A 83 -8.93 -16.84 -34.96
N SER A 84 -8.21 -17.41 -35.95
CA SER A 84 -6.95 -16.86 -36.45
C SER A 84 -7.10 -15.41 -36.94
N ASP A 85 -8.24 -15.10 -37.56
CA ASP A 85 -8.55 -13.73 -38.01
C ASP A 85 -9.02 -12.84 -36.84
N ALA A 86 -9.97 -13.33 -36.04
CA ALA A 86 -10.60 -12.51 -35.00
C ALA A 86 -9.69 -12.14 -33.82
N ILE A 87 -8.68 -12.96 -33.50
CA ILE A 87 -7.81 -12.70 -32.33
C ILE A 87 -6.99 -11.42 -32.50
N ALA A 88 -6.57 -11.10 -33.74
CA ALA A 88 -5.75 -9.93 -34.01
C ALA A 88 -6.53 -8.65 -33.71
N ASP A 89 -7.75 -8.55 -34.24
CA ASP A 89 -8.66 -7.43 -33.98
C ASP A 89 -8.99 -7.31 -32.50
N PHE A 90 -9.22 -8.45 -31.84
CA PHE A 90 -9.52 -8.49 -30.41
C PHE A 90 -8.39 -7.93 -29.54
N ILE A 91 -7.13 -8.28 -29.82
CA ILE A 91 -6.00 -7.86 -28.98
C ILE A 91 -5.38 -6.53 -29.41
N SER A 92 -5.63 -6.07 -30.64
CA SER A 92 -5.02 -4.87 -31.24
C SER A 92 -5.13 -3.63 -30.35
N PRO A 93 -6.30 -3.26 -29.79
CA PRO A 93 -6.43 -2.07 -28.94
C PRO A 93 -5.52 -2.14 -27.70
N HIS A 94 -5.35 -3.33 -27.14
CA HIS A 94 -4.55 -3.54 -25.93
C HIS A 94 -3.05 -3.59 -26.22
N ALA A 95 -2.67 -4.25 -27.31
CA ALA A 95 -1.29 -4.35 -27.78
C ALA A 95 -0.73 -2.98 -28.17
N LEU A 96 -1.53 -2.15 -28.86
CA LEU A 96 -1.12 -0.81 -29.29
C LEU A 96 -1.10 0.20 -28.12
N ALA A 97 -1.90 -0.02 -27.07
CA ALA A 97 -1.95 0.87 -25.92
C ALA A 97 -0.75 0.75 -24.96
N SER A 98 0.10 -0.28 -25.09
CA SER A 98 1.25 -0.48 -24.21
C SER A 98 2.42 -1.18 -24.91
N PRO A 99 3.66 -0.66 -24.84
CA PRO A 99 4.83 -1.37 -25.33
C PRO A 99 5.15 -2.62 -24.49
N ASP A 100 4.68 -2.65 -23.25
CA ASP A 100 4.79 -3.78 -22.34
C ASP A 100 3.47 -4.57 -22.37
N TYR A 101 3.23 -5.27 -23.48
CA TYR A 101 2.06 -6.12 -23.70
C TYR A 101 2.44 -7.60 -23.83
N ILE A 102 1.64 -8.49 -23.23
CA ILE A 102 1.80 -9.94 -23.31
C ILE A 102 0.46 -10.63 -23.62
N LEU A 103 0.46 -11.54 -24.59
CA LEU A 103 -0.61 -12.48 -24.84
C LEU A 103 -0.15 -13.86 -24.38
N LEU A 104 -0.96 -14.55 -23.57
CA LEU A 104 -0.61 -15.86 -23.03
C LEU A 104 -1.85 -16.72 -22.78
N GLY A 105 -1.65 -18.02 -22.64
CA GLY A 105 -2.67 -19.01 -22.31
C GLY A 105 -2.70 -20.15 -23.33
N ASP A 106 -3.71 -21.00 -23.26
CA ASP A 106 -3.86 -22.15 -24.14
C ASP A 106 -4.67 -21.76 -25.38
N LEU A 107 -4.00 -21.67 -26.53
CA LEU A 107 -4.65 -21.34 -27.79
C LEU A 107 -5.21 -22.58 -28.49
N ASN A 108 -4.86 -23.80 -28.08
CA ASN A 108 -5.19 -25.03 -28.81
C ASN A 108 -4.81 -24.93 -30.31
N PHE A 109 -3.61 -24.41 -30.61
CA PHE A 109 -2.97 -24.40 -31.93
C PHE A 109 -1.63 -25.12 -31.86
N HIS A 110 -1.32 -25.93 -32.87
CA HIS A 110 -0.02 -26.59 -33.00
C HIS A 110 1.00 -25.62 -33.57
N LEU A 111 1.55 -24.74 -32.73
CA LEU A 111 2.40 -23.62 -33.16
C LEU A 111 3.75 -24.07 -33.75
N GLU A 112 4.15 -25.31 -33.53
CA GLU A 112 5.32 -25.92 -34.18
C GLU A 112 5.07 -26.31 -35.64
N GLN A 113 3.80 -26.38 -36.08
CA GLN A 113 3.42 -26.84 -37.42
C GLN A 113 3.31 -25.67 -38.40
N ASN A 114 4.47 -25.20 -38.89
CA ASN A 114 4.56 -24.08 -39.84
C ASN A 114 3.89 -24.33 -41.22
N ASN A 115 3.44 -25.56 -41.49
CA ASN A 115 2.75 -25.94 -42.73
C ASN A 115 1.23 -25.86 -42.64
N ASP A 116 0.66 -25.61 -41.45
CA ASP A 116 -0.78 -25.48 -41.27
C ASP A 116 -1.25 -24.03 -41.57
N PRO A 117 -2.12 -23.81 -42.57
CA PRO A 117 -2.52 -22.47 -42.99
C PRO A 117 -3.09 -21.61 -41.86
N ASN A 118 -3.90 -22.19 -40.96
CA ASN A 118 -4.52 -21.43 -39.86
C ASN A 118 -3.48 -20.98 -38.83
N THR A 119 -2.47 -21.81 -38.59
CA THR A 119 -1.33 -21.50 -37.71
C THR A 119 -0.47 -20.40 -38.34
N THR A 120 -0.17 -20.50 -39.63
CA THR A 120 0.56 -19.46 -40.36
C THR A 120 -0.20 -18.13 -40.33
N THR A 121 -1.49 -18.11 -40.65
CA THR A 121 -2.33 -16.90 -40.56
C THR A 121 -2.35 -16.31 -39.16
N LEU A 122 -2.48 -17.14 -38.11
CA LEU A 122 -2.41 -16.68 -36.72
C LEU A 122 -1.07 -16.02 -36.42
N LEU A 123 0.04 -16.68 -36.75
CA LEU A 123 1.38 -16.17 -36.49
C LEU A 123 1.67 -14.87 -37.25
N ASP A 124 1.25 -14.78 -38.51
CA ASP A 124 1.40 -13.57 -39.33
C ASP A 124 0.58 -12.42 -38.75
N ASN A 125 -0.66 -12.67 -38.34
CA ASN A 125 -1.54 -11.68 -37.72
C ASN A 125 -0.94 -11.14 -36.41
N LEU A 126 -0.40 -12.01 -35.55
CA LEU A 126 0.25 -11.59 -34.31
C LEU A 126 1.58 -10.85 -34.58
N ALA A 127 2.35 -11.29 -35.58
CA ALA A 127 3.59 -10.65 -35.99
C ALA A 127 3.34 -9.24 -36.56
N ASN A 128 2.24 -9.02 -37.28
CA ASN A 128 1.82 -7.71 -37.76
C ASN A 128 1.52 -6.71 -36.63
N LEU A 129 1.16 -7.20 -35.44
CA LEU A 129 1.01 -6.41 -34.21
C LEU A 129 2.34 -6.24 -33.45
N GLY A 130 3.45 -6.70 -34.02
CA GLY A 130 4.77 -6.68 -33.39
C GLY A 130 4.96 -7.71 -32.28
N LEU A 131 4.02 -8.64 -32.11
CA LEU A 131 4.09 -9.67 -31.07
C LEU A 131 4.95 -10.84 -31.55
N LYS A 132 5.99 -11.16 -30.77
CA LYS A 132 6.90 -12.27 -31.06
C LYS A 132 6.62 -13.44 -30.14
N GLN A 133 6.62 -14.65 -30.70
CA GLN A 133 6.54 -15.88 -29.92
C GLN A 133 7.83 -16.06 -29.10
N LEU A 134 7.68 -16.26 -27.80
CA LEU A 134 8.79 -16.48 -26.87
C LEU A 134 8.95 -17.95 -26.46
N VAL A 135 7.91 -18.76 -26.62
CA VAL A 135 7.89 -20.18 -26.24
C VAL A 135 8.02 -21.04 -27.50
N ASN A 136 9.13 -21.75 -27.64
CA ASN A 136 9.40 -22.63 -28.79
C ASN A 136 9.64 -24.10 -28.37
N THR A 137 9.18 -24.46 -27.17
CA THR A 137 9.34 -25.79 -26.58
C THR A 137 7.98 -26.43 -26.40
N ALA A 138 7.91 -27.76 -26.50
CA ALA A 138 6.68 -28.50 -26.23
C ALA A 138 6.09 -28.12 -24.86
N THR A 139 4.80 -27.76 -24.87
CA THR A 139 4.03 -27.44 -23.66
C THR A 139 3.02 -28.53 -23.34
N HIS A 140 2.78 -29.48 -24.24
CA HIS A 140 1.89 -30.62 -24.04
C HIS A 140 2.66 -31.95 -24.05
N ILE A 141 2.21 -32.96 -23.30
CA ILE A 141 2.86 -34.29 -23.23
C ILE A 141 2.99 -34.99 -24.59
N ALA A 142 2.13 -34.65 -25.55
CA ALA A 142 2.18 -35.17 -26.92
C ALA A 142 3.25 -34.48 -27.79
N GLY A 143 4.04 -33.57 -27.23
CA GLY A 143 5.14 -32.89 -27.94
C GLY A 143 4.74 -31.60 -28.67
N HIS A 144 3.51 -31.13 -28.51
CA HIS A 144 2.98 -29.92 -29.16
C HIS A 144 3.22 -28.64 -28.34
N THR A 145 3.27 -27.50 -29.03
CA THR A 145 3.38 -26.18 -28.41
C THR A 145 2.02 -25.47 -28.48
N LEU A 146 1.22 -25.63 -27.42
CA LEU A 146 -0.17 -25.11 -27.35
C LEU A 146 -0.31 -23.86 -26.47
N ASP A 147 0.64 -23.64 -25.55
CA ASP A 147 0.60 -22.61 -24.52
C ASP A 147 1.65 -21.50 -24.78
N PRO A 148 1.46 -20.65 -25.79
CA PRO A 148 2.44 -19.64 -26.14
C PRO A 148 2.52 -18.49 -25.14
N ILE A 149 3.64 -17.80 -25.23
CA ILE A 149 3.75 -16.41 -24.81
C ILE A 149 4.11 -15.59 -26.04
N PHE A 150 3.26 -14.63 -26.39
CA PHE A 150 3.52 -13.63 -27.41
C PHE A 150 3.72 -12.27 -26.76
N SER A 151 4.75 -11.53 -27.15
CA SER A 151 4.99 -10.19 -26.59
C SER A 151 5.74 -9.28 -27.56
N ALA A 152 5.39 -7.99 -27.54
CA ALA A 152 6.19 -6.92 -28.15
C ALA A 152 7.22 -6.34 -27.17
N SER A 153 7.15 -6.72 -25.89
CA SER A 153 7.98 -6.15 -24.83
C SER A 153 9.40 -6.70 -24.86
N LYS A 154 10.38 -5.81 -24.89
CA LYS A 154 11.79 -6.15 -24.63
C LYS A 154 12.08 -6.48 -23.16
N HIS A 155 11.08 -6.41 -22.29
CA HIS A 155 11.19 -6.62 -20.86
C HIS A 155 10.60 -7.96 -20.41
N VAL A 156 9.99 -8.72 -21.32
CA VAL A 156 9.47 -10.07 -21.07
C VAL A 156 10.48 -11.10 -21.58
N PHE A 157 10.86 -12.03 -20.71
CA PHE A 157 11.83 -13.08 -21.00
C PHE A 157 11.23 -14.44 -20.67
N PHE A 158 11.11 -15.32 -21.67
CA PHE A 158 10.80 -16.72 -21.42
C PHE A 158 11.91 -17.34 -20.55
N SER A 159 11.52 -18.13 -19.56
CA SER A 159 12.45 -18.74 -18.60
C SER A 159 12.63 -20.22 -18.87
N HIS A 160 11.59 -21.03 -18.70
CA HIS A 160 11.58 -22.45 -19.02
C HIS A 160 10.14 -23.00 -18.96
N THR A 161 9.94 -24.22 -19.45
CA THR A 161 8.74 -25.02 -19.18
C THR A 161 9.02 -25.99 -18.04
N SER A 162 7.98 -26.38 -17.30
CA SER A 162 8.07 -27.38 -16.23
C SER A 162 6.92 -28.35 -16.32
N THR A 163 7.22 -29.64 -16.34
CA THR A 163 6.21 -30.69 -16.38
C THR A 163 5.56 -30.85 -15.01
N LEU A 164 4.25 -31.03 -15.00
CA LEU A 164 3.45 -31.25 -13.79
C LEU A 164 2.82 -32.65 -13.88
N HIS A 165 2.82 -33.40 -12.77
CA HIS A 165 2.38 -34.81 -12.79
C HIS A 165 0.86 -35.01 -12.83
N TRP A 166 0.08 -33.94 -12.76
CA TRP A 166 -1.39 -33.95 -12.62
C TRP A 166 -2.10 -33.27 -13.79
N THR A 167 -1.37 -32.90 -14.84
CA THR A 167 -1.90 -32.34 -16.09
C THR A 167 -1.00 -32.80 -17.24
N ASP A 168 -1.62 -32.92 -18.41
CA ASP A 168 -1.02 -33.11 -19.73
C ASP A 168 -0.33 -31.85 -20.30
N HIS A 169 -0.56 -30.68 -19.69
CA HIS A 169 0.14 -29.43 -20.00
C HIS A 169 1.34 -29.20 -19.07
N SER A 170 2.32 -28.46 -19.57
CA SER A 170 3.49 -27.98 -18.85
C SER A 170 3.27 -26.54 -18.41
N CYS A 171 3.71 -26.21 -17.19
CA CYS A 171 3.68 -24.84 -16.72
C CYS A 171 4.80 -24.03 -17.39
N VAL A 172 4.40 -22.95 -18.08
CA VAL A 172 5.30 -22.01 -18.77
C VAL A 172 5.73 -20.90 -17.81
N HIS A 173 7.03 -20.73 -17.62
CA HIS A 173 7.60 -19.68 -16.75
C HIS A 173 8.20 -18.57 -17.58
N PHE A 174 7.93 -17.33 -17.19
CA PHE A 174 8.56 -16.14 -17.76
C PHE A 174 8.88 -15.11 -16.68
N THR A 175 9.79 -14.20 -17.01
CA THR A 175 10.19 -13.09 -16.16
C THR A 175 9.89 -11.78 -16.87
N PHE A 176 9.12 -10.91 -16.23
CA PHE A 176 9.03 -9.50 -16.63
C PHE A 176 10.01 -8.67 -15.80
N ARG A 177 11.03 -8.10 -16.44
CA ARG A 177 12.07 -7.31 -15.80
C ARG A 177 12.25 -5.98 -16.51
N ARG A 178 11.89 -4.91 -15.82
CA ARG A 178 12.14 -3.53 -16.24
C ARG A 178 13.07 -2.87 -15.24
N GLU A 179 14.08 -2.17 -15.74
CA GLU A 179 14.93 -1.34 -14.89
C GLU A 179 14.12 -0.16 -14.39
N THR A 180 13.65 -0.27 -13.16
CA THR A 180 13.00 0.82 -12.47
C THR A 180 14.11 1.76 -12.02
N ARG A 181 14.16 2.97 -12.59
CA ARG A 181 14.79 4.09 -11.87
C ARG A 181 13.87 4.39 -10.69
N HIS A 182 13.93 3.55 -9.65
CA HIS A 182 13.42 3.94 -8.36
C HIS A 182 14.09 5.29 -8.09
N LEU A 183 13.29 6.37 -8.07
CA LEU A 183 13.67 7.53 -7.29
C LEU A 183 13.83 6.95 -5.90
N ARG A 184 15.07 6.61 -5.52
CA ARG A 184 15.38 6.24 -4.14
C ARG A 184 14.66 7.29 -3.34
N THR A 185 13.68 6.89 -2.52
CA THR A 185 13.00 7.84 -1.63
C THR A 185 14.11 8.62 -0.99
N GLN A 186 14.25 9.90 -1.35
CA GLN A 186 15.39 10.68 -0.92
C GLN A 186 15.38 10.58 0.59
N PRO A 187 16.50 10.20 1.23
CA PRO A 187 16.55 10.13 2.67
C PRO A 187 16.03 11.46 3.21
N ILE A 188 14.91 11.43 3.93
CA ILE A 188 14.37 12.64 4.52
C ILE A 188 15.26 12.93 5.73
N PRO A 189 15.79 14.16 5.88
CA PRO A 189 16.48 14.54 7.10
C PRO A 189 15.54 14.36 8.28
N ARG A 190 15.91 13.52 9.25
CA ARG A 190 15.14 13.30 10.48
C ARG A 190 16.03 13.48 11.69
N ARG A 191 15.51 14.18 12.69
CA ARG A 191 16.14 14.30 14.00
C ARG A 191 15.62 13.20 14.91
N GLN A 192 16.50 12.60 15.72
CA GLN A 192 16.14 11.55 16.67
C GLN A 192 15.83 12.19 18.03
N TRP A 193 14.71 12.91 18.12
CA TRP A 193 14.35 13.67 19.31
C TRP A 193 14.24 12.79 20.56
N ASN A 194 13.75 11.56 20.39
CA ASN A 194 13.62 10.56 21.47
C ASN A 194 14.95 10.01 22.00
N LYS A 195 16.09 10.35 21.37
CA LYS A 195 17.42 9.91 21.82
C LYS A 195 18.22 11.01 22.51
N ILE A 196 17.69 12.23 22.60
CA ILE A 196 18.36 13.31 23.31
C ILE A 196 18.13 13.07 24.81
N PRO A 197 19.19 12.89 25.62
CA PRO A 197 19.03 12.84 27.07
C PRO A 197 18.45 14.16 27.58
N GLU A 198 17.51 14.06 28.52
CA GLU A 198 16.80 15.23 29.03
C GLU A 198 17.73 16.31 29.58
N GLU A 199 18.73 15.89 30.36
CA GLU A 199 19.74 16.76 30.96
C GLU A 199 20.54 17.57 29.94
N GLN A 200 20.86 16.97 28.79
CA GLN A 200 21.59 17.65 27.72
C GLN A 200 20.72 18.68 27.01
N LEU A 201 19.45 18.35 26.78
CA LEU A 201 18.47 19.29 26.26
C LEU A 201 18.28 20.47 27.19
N PHE A 202 18.18 20.20 28.50
CA PHE A 202 18.07 21.23 29.52
C PHE A 202 19.30 22.14 29.58
N SER A 203 20.51 21.57 29.58
CA SER A 203 21.74 22.36 29.61
C SER A 203 21.86 23.26 28.37
N ALA A 204 21.45 22.78 27.19
CA ALA A 204 21.52 23.57 25.96
C ALA A 204 20.48 24.70 25.92
N LEU A 205 19.26 24.47 26.45
CA LEU A 205 18.20 25.48 26.56
C LEU A 205 18.41 26.45 27.73
N ALA A 206 19.30 26.13 28.68
CA ALA A 206 19.73 27.07 29.70
C ALA A 206 20.86 27.98 29.18
N ALA A 207 21.65 27.52 28.22
CA ALA A 207 22.78 28.25 27.67
C ALA A 207 22.35 29.20 26.53
N ASN A 208 22.99 30.38 26.47
CA ASN A 208 22.90 31.31 25.34
C ASN A 208 21.47 31.77 24.98
N GLN A 209 20.62 32.01 25.99
CA GLN A 209 19.27 32.53 25.77
C GLN A 209 19.33 33.89 25.05
N PRO A 210 18.49 34.10 24.01
CA PRO A 210 18.49 35.35 23.26
C PRO A 210 17.86 36.45 24.10
N THR A 211 18.46 37.65 24.07
CA THR A 211 17.79 38.86 24.54
C THR A 211 16.63 39.16 23.61
N LEU A 212 15.40 39.10 24.13
CA LEU A 212 14.21 39.38 23.33
C LEU A 212 14.09 40.89 23.08
N THR A 213 13.77 41.23 21.84
CA THR A 213 13.49 42.61 21.42
C THR A 213 12.07 43.01 21.84
N THR A 214 11.76 44.31 21.74
CA THR A 214 10.40 44.82 21.98
C THR A 214 9.45 44.52 20.82
N ASP A 215 9.98 44.27 19.62
CA ASP A 215 9.17 43.87 18.47
C ASP A 215 8.78 42.38 18.57
N PRO A 216 7.48 42.05 18.53
CA PRO A 216 7.01 40.68 18.69
C PRO A 216 7.50 39.70 17.61
N ASN A 217 7.66 40.15 16.37
CA ASN A 217 8.08 39.29 15.27
C ASN A 217 9.57 38.96 15.36
N ASP A 218 10.40 39.96 15.67
CA ASP A 218 11.83 39.78 15.88
C ASP A 218 12.10 38.88 17.08
N ALA A 219 11.40 39.10 18.19
CA ALA A 219 11.49 38.24 19.37
C ALA A 219 11.07 36.79 19.06
N ALA A 220 10.03 36.58 18.25
CA ALA A 220 9.61 35.25 17.77
C ALA A 220 10.70 34.57 16.96
N LEU A 221 11.32 35.31 16.04
CA LEU A 221 12.35 34.81 15.16
C LEU A 221 13.62 34.45 15.94
N SER A 222 14.06 35.33 16.86
CA SER A 222 15.19 35.07 17.75
C SER A 222 14.98 33.81 18.60
N LEU A 223 13.79 33.63 19.17
CA LEU A 223 13.47 32.45 19.96
C LEU A 223 13.44 31.18 19.10
N THR A 224 12.83 31.24 17.91
CA THR A 224 12.76 30.13 16.95
C THR A 224 14.16 29.69 16.49
N ASN A 225 15.03 30.65 16.15
CA ASN A 225 16.39 30.40 15.73
C ASN A 225 17.24 29.80 16.85
N TRP A 226 17.07 30.28 18.08
CA TRP A 226 17.77 29.75 19.24
C TRP A 226 17.41 28.29 19.52
N ILE A 227 16.11 27.95 19.56
CA ILE A 227 15.63 26.57 19.74
C ILE A 227 16.14 25.67 18.60
N SER A 228 16.12 26.17 17.36
CA SER A 228 16.63 25.43 16.20
C SER A 228 18.13 25.14 16.33
N ASN A 229 18.94 26.11 16.78
CA ASN A 229 20.36 25.91 17.02
C ASN A 229 20.64 24.88 18.13
N CYS A 230 19.87 24.92 19.23
CA CYS A 230 19.97 23.89 20.27
C CYS A 230 19.64 22.50 19.70
N ALA A 231 18.62 22.41 18.85
CA ALA A 231 18.23 21.18 18.18
C ALA A 231 19.28 20.68 17.18
N ASP A 232 19.94 21.57 16.43
CA ASP A 232 21.02 21.24 15.50
C ASP A 232 22.25 20.67 16.20
N ASN A 233 22.59 21.20 17.36
CA ASN A 233 23.72 20.70 18.14
C ASN A 233 23.42 19.35 18.81
N LEU A 234 22.21 19.18 19.36
CA LEU A 234 21.86 17.98 20.13
C LEU A 234 21.36 16.81 19.29
N ALA A 235 20.60 17.11 18.23
CA ALA A 235 20.03 16.13 17.32
C ALA A 235 20.18 16.60 15.88
N PRO A 236 21.41 16.57 15.33
CA PRO A 236 21.63 16.91 13.94
C PRO A 236 20.78 16.01 13.02
N PRO A 237 20.19 16.57 11.96
CA PRO A 237 19.34 15.81 11.07
C PRO A 237 20.13 14.68 10.41
N LYS A 238 19.74 13.44 10.67
CA LYS A 238 20.31 12.25 10.03
C LYS A 238 19.45 11.85 8.85
N ARG A 239 20.09 11.63 7.71
CA ARG A 239 19.47 11.07 6.52
C ARG A 239 19.05 9.63 6.81
N THR A 240 17.75 9.39 6.92
CA THR A 240 17.23 8.04 7.17
C THR A 240 16.23 7.65 6.10
N HIS A 241 16.29 6.39 5.66
CA HIS A 241 15.25 5.84 4.79
C HIS A 241 14.00 5.56 5.61
N ARG A 242 12.83 5.82 5.02
CA ARG A 242 11.55 5.40 5.60
C ARG A 242 11.58 3.87 5.69
N GLN A 243 11.81 3.33 6.89
CA GLN A 243 11.55 1.92 7.12
C GLN A 243 10.05 1.71 6.90
N THR A 244 9.69 0.90 5.91
CA THR A 244 8.35 0.35 5.83
C THR A 244 8.20 -0.50 7.09
N ASN A 245 7.43 0.02 8.05
CA ASN A 245 7.05 -0.68 9.26
C ASN A 245 6.12 -1.85 8.89
N THR A 246 6.64 -2.84 8.16
CA THR A 246 6.04 -4.16 8.10
C THR A 246 6.35 -4.79 9.44
N LYS A 247 5.50 -4.48 10.44
CA LYS A 247 5.58 -5.13 11.75
C LYS A 247 5.56 -6.63 11.48
N LYS A 248 6.66 -7.30 11.78
CA LYS A 248 6.72 -8.77 11.68
C LYS A 248 5.59 -9.30 12.57
N PRO A 249 4.80 -10.28 12.08
CA PRO A 249 3.73 -10.82 12.89
C PRO A 249 4.29 -11.36 14.20
N LEU A 250 3.66 -11.01 15.32
CA LEU A 250 4.15 -11.32 16.67
C LEU A 250 4.24 -12.83 16.93
N TRP A 251 3.48 -13.65 16.20
CA TRP A 251 3.54 -15.12 16.26
C TRP A 251 4.76 -15.73 15.54
N PHE A 252 5.55 -14.94 14.82
CA PHE A 252 6.70 -15.44 14.05
C PHE A 252 7.97 -15.53 14.92
N SER A 253 8.15 -16.69 15.54
CA SER A 253 9.24 -16.98 16.48
C SER A 253 10.55 -17.40 15.81
N ASP A 254 11.64 -17.49 16.59
CA ASP A 254 12.95 -17.94 16.09
C ASP A 254 12.95 -19.41 15.64
N THR A 255 12.12 -20.26 16.25
CA THR A 255 11.91 -21.65 15.80
C THR A 255 11.38 -21.73 14.37
N LEU A 256 10.48 -20.81 13.98
CA LEU A 256 9.97 -20.70 12.61
C LEU A 256 11.02 -20.18 11.64
N LYS A 257 11.89 -19.27 12.08
CA LYS A 257 13.03 -18.81 11.27
C LYS A 257 13.97 -19.97 10.96
N GLU A 258 14.30 -20.77 11.96
CA GLU A 258 15.24 -21.88 11.80
C GLU A 258 14.67 -22.96 10.90
N SER A 259 13.42 -23.36 11.12
CA SER A 259 12.70 -24.28 10.23
C SER A 259 12.67 -23.78 8.77
N LYS A 260 12.48 -22.47 8.53
CA LYS A 260 12.54 -21.89 7.19
C LYS A 260 13.94 -21.99 6.57
N LYS A 261 15.00 -21.76 7.35
CA LYS A 261 16.39 -21.94 6.87
C LYS A 261 16.63 -23.38 6.45
N THR A 262 16.17 -24.36 7.23
CA THR A 262 16.27 -25.79 6.90
C THR A 262 15.57 -26.10 5.57
N CYS A 263 14.34 -25.61 5.36
CA CYS A 263 13.65 -25.74 4.07
C CYS A 263 14.47 -25.17 2.91
N CYS A 264 14.99 -23.95 3.04
CA CYS A 264 15.79 -23.32 2.00
C CYS A 264 17.11 -24.05 1.72
N ALA A 265 17.75 -24.64 2.74
CA ALA A 265 18.97 -25.42 2.58
C ALA A 265 18.71 -26.72 1.80
N LEU A 266 17.64 -27.44 2.16
CA LEU A 266 17.23 -28.66 1.47
C LEU A 266 16.73 -28.39 0.05
N GLU A 267 16.08 -27.26 -0.18
CA GLU A 267 15.68 -26.83 -1.52
C GLU A 267 16.90 -26.58 -2.41
N LYS A 268 17.95 -25.93 -1.88
CA LYS A 268 19.21 -25.76 -2.61
C LYS A 268 19.89 -27.09 -2.92
N ALA A 269 19.92 -28.03 -1.97
CA ALA A 269 20.49 -29.35 -2.17
C ALA A 269 19.72 -30.15 -3.25
N TRP A 270 18.39 -30.11 -3.21
CA TRP A 270 17.56 -30.75 -4.24
C TRP A 270 17.76 -30.11 -5.63
N ARG A 271 17.79 -28.79 -5.73
CA ARG A 271 18.05 -28.09 -7.01
C ARG A 271 19.43 -28.37 -7.59
N LYS A 272 20.40 -28.78 -6.76
CA LYS A 272 21.74 -29.13 -7.20
C LYS A 272 21.80 -30.57 -7.71
N ASP A 273 21.37 -31.53 -6.89
CA ASP A 273 21.67 -32.95 -7.13
C ASP A 273 20.44 -33.74 -7.63
N HIS A 274 19.22 -33.18 -7.54
CA HIS A 274 17.94 -33.77 -7.99
C HIS A 274 17.63 -35.19 -7.50
N THR A 275 18.22 -35.62 -6.38
CA THR A 275 18.03 -36.96 -5.83
C THR A 275 16.67 -37.15 -5.15
N ALA A 276 16.19 -38.39 -5.15
CA ALA A 276 14.93 -38.78 -4.47
C ALA A 276 15.00 -38.54 -2.95
N ASP A 277 16.17 -38.72 -2.34
CA ASP A 277 16.40 -38.48 -0.91
C ASP A 277 16.30 -37.00 -0.57
N ASN A 278 16.93 -36.12 -1.37
CA ASN A 278 16.83 -34.67 -1.19
C ASN A 278 15.39 -34.18 -1.36
N MET A 279 14.65 -34.73 -2.33
CA MET A 279 13.24 -34.44 -2.53
C MET A 279 12.39 -34.86 -1.31
N THR A 280 12.65 -36.06 -0.77
CA THR A 280 11.94 -36.57 0.41
C THR A 280 12.25 -35.75 1.65
N ALA A 281 13.51 -35.39 1.87
CA ALA A 281 13.93 -34.52 2.96
C ALA A 281 13.28 -33.12 2.87
N LEU A 282 13.28 -32.52 1.67
CA LEU A 282 12.60 -31.23 1.43
C LEU A 282 11.10 -31.31 1.71
N LYS A 283 10.42 -32.37 1.27
CA LYS A 283 9.00 -32.61 1.56
C LYS A 283 8.75 -32.66 3.08
N ASN A 284 9.56 -33.42 3.81
CA ASN A 284 9.40 -33.58 5.26
C ASN A 284 9.65 -32.25 6.00
N ALA A 285 10.72 -31.53 5.67
CA ALA A 285 11.01 -30.23 6.25
C ALA A 285 9.91 -29.19 5.96
N THR A 286 9.35 -29.19 4.75
CA THR A 286 8.26 -28.28 4.36
C THR A 286 6.95 -28.59 5.11
N ARG A 287 6.62 -29.88 5.26
CA ARG A 287 5.46 -30.32 6.07
C ARG A 287 5.62 -29.90 7.52
N GLU A 288 6.81 -30.08 8.08
CA GLU A 288 7.11 -29.67 9.46
C GLU A 288 7.04 -28.14 9.62
N HIS A 289 7.58 -27.38 8.66
CA HIS A 289 7.47 -25.92 8.67
C HIS A 289 6.01 -25.45 8.69
N HIS A 290 5.15 -26.04 7.84
CA HIS A 290 3.73 -25.73 7.84
C HIS A 290 3.03 -26.13 9.15
N ARG A 291 3.41 -27.27 9.75
CA ARG A 291 2.90 -27.70 11.05
C ARG A 291 3.25 -26.68 12.13
N LEU A 292 4.51 -26.25 12.19
CA LEU A 292 4.98 -25.24 13.14
C LEU A 292 4.27 -23.89 12.94
N ILE A 293 4.05 -23.45 11.69
CA ILE A 293 3.29 -22.22 11.42
C ILE A 293 1.86 -22.31 11.96
N ARG A 294 1.17 -23.43 11.72
CA ARG A 294 -0.20 -23.64 12.20
C ARG A 294 -0.25 -23.64 13.72
N ALA A 295 0.69 -24.35 14.37
CA ALA A 295 0.79 -24.41 15.81
C ALA A 295 1.08 -23.03 16.43
N ALA A 296 2.06 -22.30 15.91
CA ALA A 296 2.43 -20.97 16.40
C ALA A 296 1.28 -19.97 16.27
N LYS A 297 0.56 -19.97 15.14
CA LYS A 297 -0.64 -19.14 14.97
C LYS A 297 -1.74 -19.52 15.95
N LYS A 298 -2.05 -20.82 16.06
CA LYS A 298 -3.08 -21.33 16.98
C LYS A 298 -2.78 -20.86 18.40
N ASN A 299 -1.58 -21.18 18.91
CA ASN A 299 -1.18 -20.83 20.27
C ASN A 299 -1.21 -19.33 20.51
N PHE A 300 -0.67 -18.52 19.58
CA PHE A 300 -0.67 -17.06 19.72
C PHE A 300 -2.08 -16.48 19.84
N PHE A 301 -3.01 -16.91 18.99
CA PHE A 301 -4.38 -16.39 19.02
C PHE A 301 -5.19 -16.95 20.18
N THR A 302 -5.00 -18.22 20.55
CA THR A 302 -5.59 -18.81 21.77
C THR A 302 -5.13 -18.04 23.01
N ASP A 303 -3.82 -17.87 23.21
CA ASP A 303 -3.27 -17.10 24.33
C ASP A 303 -3.80 -15.66 24.37
N ARG A 304 -3.95 -15.02 23.19
CA ARG A 304 -4.46 -13.65 23.10
C ARG A 304 -5.96 -13.59 23.45
N LEU A 305 -6.75 -14.58 23.06
CA LEU A 305 -8.16 -14.69 23.44
C LEU A 305 -8.29 -14.93 24.95
N ASP A 306 -7.52 -15.86 25.51
CA ASP A 306 -7.57 -16.20 26.94
C ASP A 306 -7.19 -15.00 27.82
N LYS A 307 -6.10 -14.30 27.48
CA LYS A 307 -5.63 -13.10 28.18
C LYS A 307 -6.60 -11.91 28.10
N ASN A 308 -7.44 -11.86 27.07
CA ASN A 308 -8.40 -10.76 26.84
C ASN A 308 -9.86 -11.23 26.98
N SER A 309 -10.10 -12.38 27.61
CA SER A 309 -11.43 -12.98 27.78
C SER A 309 -12.44 -12.05 28.48
N HIS A 310 -11.96 -11.16 29.34
CA HIS A 310 -12.77 -10.17 30.05
C HIS A 310 -12.94 -8.83 29.30
N ASN A 311 -12.30 -8.64 28.14
CA ASN A 311 -12.29 -7.39 27.40
C ASN A 311 -12.97 -7.55 26.03
N SER A 312 -14.27 -7.30 25.98
CA SER A 312 -15.10 -7.43 24.77
C SER A 312 -14.56 -6.62 23.58
N ARG A 313 -13.99 -5.43 23.82
CA ARG A 313 -13.42 -4.58 22.77
C ARG A 313 -12.22 -5.23 22.09
N GLU A 314 -11.32 -5.85 22.85
CA GLU A 314 -10.18 -6.58 22.28
C GLU A 314 -10.62 -7.88 21.61
N LEU A 315 -11.61 -8.60 22.14
CA LEU A 315 -12.18 -9.77 21.48
C LEU A 315 -12.78 -9.43 20.11
N PHE A 316 -13.58 -8.36 20.01
CA PHE A 316 -14.11 -7.89 18.73
C PHE A 316 -13.01 -7.38 17.79
N SER A 317 -11.92 -6.82 18.32
CA SER A 317 -10.73 -6.46 17.54
C SER A 317 -10.06 -7.69 16.92
N ILE A 318 -9.89 -8.77 17.69
CA ILE A 318 -9.35 -10.04 17.23
C ILE A 318 -10.25 -10.67 16.15
N VAL A 319 -11.57 -10.69 16.38
CA VAL A 319 -12.54 -11.18 15.37
C VAL A 319 -12.47 -10.34 14.10
N LYS A 320 -12.38 -9.01 14.21
CA LYS A 320 -12.22 -8.12 13.06
C LYS A 320 -10.92 -8.37 12.29
N GLU A 321 -9.82 -8.73 12.97
CA GLU A 321 -8.55 -9.12 12.34
C GLU A 321 -8.70 -10.41 11.50
N PHE A 322 -9.51 -11.37 11.96
CA PHE A 322 -9.83 -12.59 11.20
C PHE A 322 -10.81 -12.36 10.06
N SER A 323 -11.86 -11.56 10.27
CA SER A 323 -12.92 -11.30 9.30
C SER A 323 -12.52 -10.31 8.22
N ASN A 324 -11.57 -9.42 8.50
CA ASN A 324 -11.12 -8.38 7.57
C ASN A 324 -9.58 -8.26 7.57
N PRO A 325 -8.84 -9.23 7.00
CA PRO A 325 -7.39 -9.16 6.86
C PRO A 325 -6.91 -7.94 6.03
N ASN A 326 -7.82 -7.26 5.31
CA ASN A 326 -7.55 -6.16 4.38
C ASN A 326 -8.11 -4.79 4.82
N ALA A 327 -8.58 -4.60 6.05
CA ALA A 327 -9.12 -3.27 6.47
C ALA A 327 -8.09 -2.13 6.32
N ASN A 328 -6.79 -2.43 6.37
CA ASN A 328 -5.70 -1.47 6.17
C ASN A 328 -5.15 -1.44 4.73
N ALA A 329 -5.66 -2.27 3.81
CA ALA A 329 -5.23 -2.30 2.40
C ALA A 329 -5.93 -1.22 1.55
N ASN A 330 -7.02 -0.63 2.06
CA ASN A 330 -7.67 0.50 1.43
C ASN A 330 -7.05 1.81 1.93
N ALA A 331 -5.77 2.02 1.65
CA ALA A 331 -5.30 3.38 1.48
C ALA A 331 -5.97 3.87 0.18
N VAL A 332 -7.18 4.39 0.29
CA VAL A 332 -7.90 4.97 -0.85
C VAL A 332 -7.00 6.08 -1.39
N THR A 333 -6.48 5.88 -2.59
CA THR A 333 -5.76 6.91 -3.31
C THR A 333 -6.69 8.09 -3.48
N PRO A 334 -6.29 9.32 -3.08
CA PRO A 334 -7.13 10.49 -3.30
C PRO A 334 -7.45 10.62 -4.79
N SER A 335 -8.74 10.56 -5.15
CA SER A 335 -9.23 10.87 -6.49
C SER A 335 -10.06 12.15 -6.43
N GLN A 336 -10.22 12.81 -7.59
CA GLN A 336 -11.11 13.96 -7.75
C GLN A 336 -12.53 13.62 -7.24
N ASP A 337 -13.08 12.49 -7.66
CA ASP A 337 -14.41 12.02 -7.29
C ASP A 337 -14.57 11.80 -5.77
N LEU A 338 -13.53 11.30 -5.09
CA LEU A 338 -13.55 11.13 -3.64
C LEU A 338 -13.52 12.49 -2.92
N CYS A 339 -12.73 13.44 -3.44
CA CYS A 339 -12.69 14.80 -2.91
C CYS A 339 -14.03 15.52 -3.09
N GLU A 340 -14.67 15.36 -4.25
CA GLU A 340 -15.99 15.92 -4.54
C GLU A 340 -17.06 15.25 -3.66
N SER A 341 -17.06 13.92 -3.54
CA SER A 341 -17.97 13.20 -2.62
C SER A 341 -17.82 13.65 -1.17
N LEU A 342 -16.58 13.85 -0.69
CA LEU A 342 -16.32 14.40 0.64
C LEU A 342 -16.81 15.85 0.77
N ALA A 343 -16.58 16.69 -0.24
CA ALA A 343 -17.07 18.07 -0.24
C ALA A 343 -18.60 18.11 -0.18
N THR A 344 -19.27 17.29 -0.97
CA THR A 344 -20.73 17.15 -0.94
C THR A 344 -21.22 16.65 0.41
N PHE A 345 -20.54 15.67 1.02
CA PHE A 345 -20.88 15.19 2.36
C PHE A 345 -20.84 16.30 3.41
N PHE A 346 -19.78 17.13 3.41
CA PHE A 346 -19.68 18.23 4.37
C PHE A 346 -20.69 19.35 4.09
N HIS A 347 -20.91 19.72 2.83
CA HIS A 347 -21.95 20.68 2.48
C HIS A 347 -23.33 20.22 2.95
N ARG A 348 -23.66 18.94 2.69
CA ARG A 348 -24.94 18.39 3.11
C ARG A 348 -25.07 18.35 4.62
N LYS A 349 -24.02 17.96 5.34
CA LYS A 349 -24.01 17.99 6.81
C LYS A 349 -24.21 19.39 7.39
N ILE A 350 -23.64 20.43 6.76
CA ILE A 350 -23.85 21.82 7.16
C ILE A 350 -25.29 22.25 6.88
N SER A 351 -25.84 21.89 5.72
CA SER A 351 -27.25 22.15 5.38
C SER A 351 -28.19 21.47 6.38
N ASP A 352 -28.01 20.18 6.62
CA ASP A 352 -28.79 19.39 7.56
C ASP A 352 -28.71 19.99 8.99
N LEU A 353 -27.54 20.54 9.38
CA LEU A 353 -27.38 21.27 10.64
C LEU A 353 -28.18 22.57 10.65
N HIS A 354 -28.08 23.40 9.60
CA HIS A 354 -28.87 24.64 9.49
C HIS A 354 -30.37 24.36 9.51
N ASP A 355 -30.82 23.32 8.81
CA ASP A 355 -32.21 22.89 8.78
C ASP A 355 -32.67 22.34 10.13
N SER A 356 -31.76 21.72 10.90
CA SER A 356 -32.04 21.25 12.27
C SER A 356 -32.20 22.39 13.29
N PHE A 357 -31.69 23.59 12.99
CA PHE A 357 -31.93 24.80 13.79
C PHE A 357 -33.23 25.52 13.40
N GLY A 358 -34.24 24.76 12.94
CA GLY A 358 -35.53 25.17 12.40
C GLY A 358 -35.98 26.57 12.79
N HIS A 359 -36.34 27.37 11.77
CA HIS A 359 -36.93 28.71 11.83
C HIS A 359 -37.11 29.23 13.26
N GLN A 360 -36.06 29.82 13.83
CA GLN A 360 -36.28 30.77 14.90
C GLN A 360 -37.19 31.84 14.31
N THR A 361 -38.45 31.81 14.78
CA THR A 361 -39.46 32.85 14.63
C THR A 361 -38.75 34.18 14.61
N GLN A 362 -38.99 34.98 13.56
CA GLN A 362 -38.57 36.37 13.51
C GLN A 362 -39.14 37.08 14.74
N HIS A 363 -38.40 37.05 15.85
CA HIS A 363 -38.53 38.07 16.85
C HIS A 363 -37.98 39.32 16.18
N ASN A 364 -38.88 40.23 15.86
CA ASN A 364 -38.56 41.64 15.68
C ASN A 364 -37.88 42.13 16.96
N THR A 365 -36.59 41.90 17.07
CA THR A 365 -35.70 42.62 17.96
C THR A 365 -34.79 43.38 17.04
N THR A 366 -35.03 44.69 16.96
CA THR A 366 -34.06 45.70 16.53
C THR A 366 -32.71 45.26 17.10
N GLU A 367 -31.83 44.76 16.23
CA GLU A 367 -30.54 44.24 16.65
C GLU A 367 -29.81 45.43 17.30
N PRO A 368 -29.55 45.39 18.62
CA PRO A 368 -28.75 46.45 19.23
C PRO A 368 -27.42 46.40 18.51
N ALA A 369 -26.92 47.56 18.06
CA ALA A 369 -25.61 47.66 17.46
C ALA A 369 -24.62 46.83 18.30
N PRO A 370 -23.80 45.96 17.68
CA PRO A 370 -22.89 45.10 18.41
C PRO A 370 -22.16 45.96 19.42
N PRO A 371 -22.10 45.58 20.71
CA PRO A 371 -21.43 46.38 21.71
C PRO A 371 -20.05 46.72 21.16
N ALA A 372 -19.69 48.00 21.18
CA ALA A 372 -18.34 48.42 20.86
C ALA A 372 -17.44 47.81 21.94
N ILE A 373 -17.03 46.56 21.74
CA ILE A 373 -16.07 45.87 22.60
C ILE A 373 -14.73 46.51 22.27
N THR A 374 -14.45 47.60 22.96
CA THR A 374 -13.15 48.26 22.92
C THR A 374 -12.22 47.46 23.84
N LEU A 375 -11.29 46.71 23.26
CA LEU A 375 -10.26 45.95 23.97
C LEU A 375 -9.23 46.91 24.60
N ASN A 376 -9.64 47.57 25.67
CA ASN A 376 -8.85 48.64 26.30
C ASN A 376 -7.97 48.13 27.44
N ASN A 377 -8.26 46.95 27.98
CA ASN A 377 -7.57 46.38 29.13
C ASN A 377 -6.93 45.04 28.75
N TRP A 378 -5.60 45.05 28.67
CA TRP A 378 -4.79 43.85 28.50
C TRP A 378 -4.12 43.55 29.84
N THR A 379 -4.44 42.41 30.44
CA THR A 379 -3.73 41.92 31.62
C THR A 379 -2.54 41.08 31.17
N HIS A 380 -1.43 41.20 31.91
CA HIS A 380 -0.30 40.30 31.69
C HIS A 380 -0.69 38.87 32.07
N ILE A 381 -0.48 37.94 31.14
CA ILE A 381 -0.63 36.51 31.40
C ILE A 381 0.42 36.09 32.45
N ASN A 382 -0.04 35.46 33.52
CA ASN A 382 0.83 34.97 34.57
C ASN A 382 1.51 33.63 34.20
N THR A 383 2.49 33.21 34.99
CA THR A 383 3.27 32.00 34.71
C THR A 383 2.44 30.73 34.77
N GLU A 384 1.44 30.63 35.65
CA GLU A 384 0.57 29.47 35.77
C GLU A 384 -0.39 29.33 34.59
N GLU A 385 -0.99 30.43 34.14
CA GLU A 385 -1.82 30.49 32.94
C GLU A 385 -1.02 30.11 31.69
N THR A 386 0.22 30.60 31.58
CA THR A 386 1.11 30.25 30.45
C THR A 386 1.37 28.74 30.40
N LYS A 387 1.64 28.11 31.54
CA LYS A 387 1.86 26.65 31.65
C LYS A 387 0.60 25.88 31.29
N SER A 388 -0.54 26.28 31.83
CA SER A 388 -1.84 25.67 31.56
C SER A 388 -2.14 25.66 30.06
N ILE A 389 -1.92 26.79 29.39
CA ILE A 389 -2.12 26.93 27.95
C ILE A 389 -1.13 26.04 27.19
N MET A 390 0.18 26.08 27.50
CA MET A 390 1.15 25.24 26.78
C MET A 390 0.82 23.75 26.89
N ASN A 391 0.42 23.29 28.07
CA ASN A 391 0.00 21.89 28.29
C ASN A 391 -1.30 21.52 27.56
N SER A 392 -2.16 22.50 27.24
CA SER A 392 -3.42 22.29 26.50
C SER A 392 -3.22 22.13 24.99
N ILE A 393 -2.06 22.54 24.46
CA ILE A 393 -1.73 22.35 23.05
C ILE A 393 -1.37 20.86 22.86
N HIS A 394 -1.81 20.24 21.76
CA HIS A 394 -1.50 18.83 21.46
C HIS A 394 -1.08 18.62 19.99
N SER A 395 -0.96 19.71 19.24
CA SER A 395 -0.67 19.73 17.81
C SER A 395 0.59 20.55 17.52
N GLY A 396 1.35 20.16 16.50
CA GLY A 396 2.47 20.94 15.97
C GLY A 396 2.32 21.16 14.47
N ALA A 397 3.01 22.17 13.94
CA ALA A 397 3.13 22.47 12.52
C ALA A 397 4.47 21.95 11.96
N PRO A 398 4.55 21.62 10.66
CA PRO A 398 5.81 21.24 10.02
C PRO A 398 6.91 22.31 10.09
N SER A 399 6.52 23.56 10.28
CA SER A 399 7.41 24.72 10.45
C SER A 399 7.86 24.93 11.90
N ASP A 400 7.43 24.10 12.85
CA ASP A 400 7.87 24.20 14.23
C ASP A 400 9.35 23.80 14.35
N PRO A 401 10.18 24.58 15.08
CA PRO A 401 11.60 24.28 15.25
C PRO A 401 11.84 22.97 15.99
N CYS A 402 10.87 22.51 16.79
CA CYS A 402 10.94 21.23 17.51
C CYS A 402 9.55 20.63 17.79
N PRO A 403 9.46 19.34 18.16
CA PRO A 403 8.21 18.69 18.51
C PRO A 403 7.53 19.36 19.71
N HIS A 404 6.20 19.33 19.70
CA HIS A 404 5.37 19.87 20.76
C HIS A 404 5.72 19.36 22.18
N PHE A 405 6.14 18.10 22.35
CA PHE A 405 6.51 17.57 23.68
C PHE A 405 7.75 18.24 24.30
N ILE A 406 8.59 18.92 23.50
CA ILE A 406 9.71 19.73 24.01
C ILE A 406 9.18 21.03 24.61
N PHE A 407 8.14 21.62 24.01
CA PHE A 407 7.48 22.82 24.53
C PHE A 407 6.68 22.57 25.81
N ASN A 408 6.14 21.37 26.00
CA ASN A 408 5.48 20.99 27.26
C ASN A 408 6.45 20.96 28.46
N LYS A 409 7.75 21.10 28.22
CA LYS A 409 8.74 21.38 29.28
C LYS A 409 8.85 22.88 29.57
N ALA A 410 7.68 23.54 29.52
CA ALA A 410 7.43 24.98 29.57
C ALA A 410 8.06 25.68 30.78
N ASP A 411 8.15 24.98 31.92
CA ASP A 411 8.72 25.51 33.17
C ASP A 411 10.12 26.09 32.98
N TYR A 412 10.94 25.47 32.14
CA TYR A 412 12.33 25.87 31.93
C TYR A 412 12.50 27.04 30.95
N ILE A 413 11.59 27.13 29.97
CA ILE A 413 11.56 28.23 29.00
C ILE A 413 11.06 29.50 29.71
N ILE A 414 10.06 29.38 30.58
CA ILE A 414 9.43 30.51 31.29
C ILE A 414 10.28 30.98 32.49
N ALA A 415 10.91 30.08 33.25
CA ALA A 415 11.51 30.41 34.56
C ALA A 415 12.72 31.37 34.53
N ARG A 416 13.32 31.67 33.37
CA ARG A 416 14.53 32.52 33.29
C ARG A 416 14.51 33.63 32.24
N THR A 417 13.45 33.76 31.45
CA THR A 417 13.20 34.98 30.68
C THR A 417 12.68 36.05 31.64
N SER A 418 13.58 36.77 32.29
CA SER A 418 13.26 37.79 33.31
C SER A 418 12.73 39.10 32.70
N ARG A 419 11.53 39.03 32.07
CA ARG A 419 10.64 40.13 31.63
C ARG A 419 9.39 39.52 30.95
N PRO A 420 8.33 40.28 30.54
CA PRO A 420 7.04 39.71 30.11
C PRO A 420 7.15 38.98 28.77
N SER A 421 7.80 37.82 28.79
CA SER A 421 8.13 36.96 27.66
C SER A 421 7.18 35.76 27.57
N SER A 422 6.38 35.51 28.61
CA SER A 422 5.25 34.58 28.59
C SER A 422 4.23 34.95 27.51
N THR A 423 3.91 36.25 27.41
CA THR A 423 3.01 36.81 26.39
C THR A 423 3.59 36.73 24.98
N LEU A 424 4.91 36.87 24.84
CA LEU A 424 5.63 36.75 23.56
C LEU A 424 5.63 35.31 23.04
N LEU A 425 6.00 34.32 23.87
CA LEU A 425 5.88 32.89 23.53
C LEU A 425 4.46 32.53 23.05
N PHE A 426 3.45 33.12 23.69
CA PHE A 426 2.05 32.98 23.35
C PHE A 426 1.69 33.62 21.99
N PHE A 427 2.18 34.84 21.70
CA PHE A 427 2.00 35.53 20.42
C PHE A 427 2.85 34.98 19.27
N CYS A 428 3.96 34.28 19.54
CA CYS A 428 4.78 33.66 18.50
C CYS A 428 4.13 32.39 17.92
N TYR A 429 3.35 31.68 18.74
CA TYR A 429 2.80 30.36 18.40
C TYR A 429 1.33 30.40 17.93
N LEU A 430 0.49 31.31 18.46
CA LEU A 430 -0.92 31.40 18.05
C LEU A 430 -1.16 31.86 16.59
N PRO A 431 -0.46 32.88 16.05
CA PRO A 431 -0.70 33.35 14.69
C PRO A 431 -0.32 32.32 13.62
N ARG A 432 0.79 31.59 13.82
CA ARG A 432 1.24 30.53 12.89
C ARG A 432 0.32 29.30 12.90
N MET A 433 -0.35 29.03 14.02
CA MET A 433 -1.45 28.04 14.08
C MET A 433 -2.73 28.50 13.39
N LEU A 434 -3.00 29.81 13.36
CA LEU A 434 -4.16 30.37 12.68
C LEU A 434 -3.95 30.47 11.16
N GLU A 435 -2.74 30.76 10.68
CA GLU A 435 -2.40 30.72 9.24
C GLU A 435 -2.50 29.30 8.66
N THR A 436 -2.05 28.28 9.39
CA THR A 436 -2.17 26.87 8.96
C THR A 436 -3.61 26.35 8.94
N ARG A 437 -4.55 26.99 9.65
CA ARG A 437 -5.99 26.68 9.47
C ARG A 437 -6.56 27.22 8.15
N ARG A 438 -5.93 28.21 7.51
CA ARG A 438 -6.37 28.78 6.23
C ARG A 438 -5.67 28.16 5.01
N SER A 439 -4.48 27.58 5.15
CA SER A 439 -3.83 26.88 4.04
C SER A 439 -3.30 25.51 4.44
N GLN A 440 -3.90 24.48 3.83
CA GLN A 440 -3.48 23.08 3.77
C GLN A 440 -3.59 22.25 5.06
N ARG A 441 -4.23 21.08 4.92
CA ARG A 441 -4.38 20.06 5.96
C ARG A 441 -3.00 19.66 6.51
N PRO A 442 -2.83 19.51 7.84
CA PRO A 442 -1.58 19.04 8.41
C PRO A 442 -1.38 17.57 8.05
N THR A 443 -0.33 17.29 7.28
CA THR A 443 0.30 15.96 7.30
C THR A 443 0.78 15.73 8.73
N LYS A 444 0.24 14.70 9.41
CA LYS A 444 0.80 14.19 10.66
C LYS A 444 2.21 13.67 10.39
N GLU A 445 3.20 14.55 10.42
CA GLU A 445 4.57 14.13 10.66
C GLU A 445 4.66 13.78 12.14
N THR A 446 4.59 12.48 12.42
CA THR A 446 4.99 11.95 13.72
C THR A 446 6.47 12.23 13.88
N TYR A 447 6.81 13.22 14.71
CA TYR A 447 8.11 13.27 15.36
C TYR A 447 8.28 11.93 16.11
N CYS A 448 9.25 11.12 15.67
CA CYS A 448 9.61 9.84 16.29
C CYS A 448 10.98 9.92 16.96
#